data_AF-A6G9K8-F1
#
_entry.id   AF-A6G9K8-F1
#
_cell.length_a   1.000
_cell.length_b   1.000
_cell.length_c   1.000
_cell.angle_alpha   90.00
_cell.angle_beta   90.00
_cell.angle_gamma   90.00
#
_symmetry.space_group_name_H-M   'P 1'
#
loop_
_entity.id
_entity.type
_entity.pdbx_description
1 polymer ?
#
loop_
_entity_poly.entity_id
_entity_poly.type
_entity_poly.pdbx_seq_one_letter_code
_entity_poly.pdbx_strand_id
1 'polypeptide(L)'
;MAVFACEPAEPTTPPSEGTDAPAEAAPEPEPEMAEPEPEVEPEPEAAPEPEPEPEVSEVNLPSLSRDGFEARNLHCELETPTRNAERYITAGLVKRDADLDACAPKGAAVEVQWEYVSGNAASVEVSASSGGVANCVSTTMTKVGAGVSARCSAVLLLGDQAAAQAEFDAR
;
A
#
# COMPACT_ATOMS: atom_id res chain seq x y z
N MET A 1 18.88 3.30 -39.06
CA MET A 1 19.97 2.30 -38.90
C MET A 1 21.06 2.93 -38.04
N ALA A 2 21.13 2.57 -36.77
CA ALA A 2 22.32 2.68 -35.94
C ALA A 2 22.12 1.70 -34.77
N VAL A 3 22.78 0.56 -34.90
CA VAL A 3 22.90 -0.51 -33.90
C VAL A 3 24.00 -0.09 -32.94
N PHE A 4 23.73 -0.11 -31.64
CA PHE A 4 24.78 -0.17 -30.62
C PHE A 4 24.45 -1.30 -29.64
N ALA A 5 25.19 -2.39 -29.82
CA ALA A 5 25.35 -3.46 -28.88
C ALA A 5 26.58 -3.16 -28.00
N CYS A 6 26.43 -3.30 -26.69
CA CYS A 6 27.50 -3.51 -25.70
C CYS A 6 26.80 -4.23 -24.53
N GLU A 7 26.84 -5.55 -24.45
CA GLU A 7 27.93 -6.45 -24.02
C GLU A 7 27.77 -6.80 -22.52
N PRO A 8 27.80 -8.10 -22.14
CA PRO A 8 27.47 -8.59 -20.80
C PRO A 8 28.70 -8.70 -19.89
N ALA A 9 28.47 -8.63 -18.58
CA ALA A 9 29.45 -9.05 -17.57
C ALA A 9 28.74 -9.79 -16.42
N GLU A 10 28.85 -11.11 -16.44
CA GLU A 10 28.87 -11.95 -15.22
C GLU A 10 30.35 -12.33 -15.00
N PRO A 11 30.87 -12.49 -13.75
CA PRO A 11 30.76 -13.80 -13.10
C PRO A 11 30.80 -13.82 -11.52
N THR A 12 30.10 -14.82 -10.94
CA THR A 12 30.62 -15.87 -10.00
C THR A 12 31.23 -15.41 -8.65
N THR A 13 30.78 -15.80 -7.43
CA THR A 13 30.77 -17.12 -6.69
C THR A 13 30.60 -16.78 -5.15
N PRO A 14 30.48 -17.70 -4.16
CA PRO A 14 29.62 -18.89 -3.91
C PRO A 14 29.09 -18.90 -2.42
N PRO A 15 28.64 -20.02 -1.81
CA PRO A 15 27.76 -20.08 -0.64
C PRO A 15 28.50 -20.12 0.71
N SER A 16 27.77 -19.92 1.81
CA SER A 16 28.22 -20.26 3.16
C SER A 16 27.36 -21.40 3.72
N GLU A 17 27.86 -22.62 3.53
CA GLU A 17 27.58 -23.80 4.35
C GLU A 17 28.10 -23.57 5.77
N GLY A 18 27.24 -23.76 6.76
CA GLY A 18 27.58 -23.73 8.18
C GLY A 18 27.27 -25.08 8.83
N THR A 19 28.30 -25.92 8.85
CA THR A 19 28.66 -26.91 9.89
C THR A 19 27.56 -27.68 10.62
N ASP A 20 27.45 -28.94 10.18
CA ASP A 20 27.08 -30.13 10.93
C ASP A 20 27.99 -30.33 12.17
N ALA A 21 27.38 -30.61 13.33
CA ALA A 21 28.06 -31.05 14.54
C ALA A 21 27.46 -32.40 14.97
N PRO A 22 28.24 -33.51 14.90
CA PRO A 22 27.86 -34.80 15.45
C PRO A 22 28.46 -35.07 16.85
N ALA A 23 27.85 -36.06 17.54
CA ALA A 23 28.21 -36.69 18.83
C ALA A 23 27.52 -36.05 20.07
N GLU A 24 27.00 -36.79 21.05
CA GLU A 24 27.26 -38.17 21.48
C GLU A 24 26.10 -38.68 22.35
N ALA A 25 25.98 -40.00 22.49
CA ALA A 25 24.84 -40.72 23.05
C ALA A 25 24.97 -41.08 24.55
N ALA A 26 23.80 -41.41 25.13
CA ALA A 26 23.52 -42.23 26.34
C ALA A 26 23.61 -41.53 27.73
N PRO A 27 22.78 -41.88 28.74
CA PRO A 27 22.12 -43.18 28.97
C PRO A 27 20.59 -43.19 29.19
N GLU A 28 19.99 -44.37 29.00
CA GLU A 28 18.63 -44.76 29.41
C GLU A 28 18.53 -44.94 30.94
N PRO A 29 17.51 -44.38 31.61
CA PRO A 29 17.02 -44.88 32.88
C PRO A 29 15.74 -45.72 32.73
N GLU A 30 15.78 -46.88 33.39
CA GLU A 30 14.73 -47.88 33.62
C GLU A 30 13.55 -47.34 34.49
N PRO A 31 12.41 -48.08 34.56
CA PRO A 31 11.07 -47.51 34.68
C PRO A 31 10.50 -47.38 36.10
N GLU A 32 9.57 -46.42 36.20
CA GLU A 32 8.26 -46.45 36.88
C GLU A 32 8.18 -46.78 38.38
N MET A 33 7.90 -45.74 39.17
CA MET A 33 6.93 -45.83 40.25
C MET A 33 5.85 -44.77 40.03
N ALA A 34 4.64 -45.24 39.74
CA ALA A 34 3.44 -44.45 39.47
C ALA A 34 3.16 -43.45 40.59
N GLU A 35 3.29 -42.17 40.28
CA GLU A 35 2.63 -41.11 41.02
C GLU A 35 1.14 -41.13 40.69
N PRO A 36 0.26 -40.88 41.69
CA PRO A 36 -1.18 -40.89 41.49
C PRO A 36 -1.58 -39.87 40.42
N GLU A 37 -2.32 -40.35 39.42
CA GLU A 37 -2.86 -39.54 38.32
C GLU A 37 -3.60 -38.32 38.91
N PRO A 38 -3.09 -37.08 38.73
CA PRO A 38 -3.86 -35.91 39.09
C PRO A 38 -5.12 -35.90 38.22
N GLU A 39 -6.27 -35.77 38.86
CA GLU A 39 -7.57 -35.61 38.20
C GLU A 39 -7.44 -34.52 37.13
N VAL A 40 -7.56 -34.93 35.87
CA VAL A 40 -7.46 -34.07 34.70
C VAL A 40 -8.45 -32.92 34.88
N GLU A 41 -7.95 -31.73 35.22
CA GLU A 41 -8.73 -30.51 35.11
C GLU A 41 -9.27 -30.46 33.68
N PRO A 42 -10.58 -30.23 33.49
CA PRO A 42 -11.17 -30.21 32.17
C PRO A 42 -10.38 -29.22 31.31
N GLU A 43 -9.83 -29.71 30.19
CA GLU A 43 -9.13 -28.87 29.23
C GLU A 43 -9.99 -27.63 28.96
N PRO A 44 -9.45 -26.42 29.11
CA PRO A 44 -10.21 -25.20 28.86
C PRO A 44 -10.77 -25.30 27.44
N GLU A 45 -12.10 -25.25 27.32
CA GLU A 45 -12.80 -25.30 26.05
C GLU A 45 -12.08 -24.38 25.06
N ALA A 46 -11.59 -24.96 23.97
CA ALA A 46 -10.81 -24.26 22.96
C ALA A 46 -11.52 -22.94 22.64
N ALA A 47 -10.81 -21.83 22.83
CA ALA A 47 -11.35 -20.52 22.53
C ALA A 47 -11.94 -20.56 21.11
N PRO A 48 -13.13 -19.98 20.90
CA PRO A 48 -13.79 -20.01 19.60
C PRO A 48 -12.80 -19.53 18.53
N GLU A 49 -12.67 -20.29 17.44
CA GLU A 49 -11.80 -19.92 16.33
C GLU A 49 -12.12 -18.48 15.91
N PRO A 50 -11.11 -17.61 15.76
CA PRO A 50 -11.34 -16.23 15.38
C PRO A 50 -12.09 -16.22 14.04
N GLU A 51 -13.26 -15.59 14.03
CA GLU A 51 -14.03 -15.42 12.79
C GLU A 51 -13.15 -14.73 11.73
N PRO A 52 -13.19 -15.20 10.47
CA PRO A 52 -12.40 -14.61 9.41
C PRO A 52 -12.79 -13.14 9.24
N GLU A 53 -11.84 -12.25 9.48
CA GLU A 53 -12.04 -10.81 9.33
C GLU A 53 -12.37 -10.47 7.86
N PRO A 54 -13.28 -9.50 7.63
CA PRO A 54 -13.76 -9.16 6.30
C PRO A 54 -12.63 -8.65 5.40
N GLU A 55 -12.53 -9.26 4.22
CA GLU A 55 -11.64 -8.84 3.14
C GLU A 55 -12.17 -7.54 2.51
N VAL A 56 -11.38 -6.46 2.57
CA VAL A 56 -11.78 -5.15 2.04
C VAL A 56 -11.39 -5.06 0.57
N SER A 57 -12.39 -5.17 -0.31
CA SER A 57 -12.23 -5.01 -1.77
C SER A 57 -12.47 -3.58 -2.26
N GLU A 58 -13.00 -2.71 -1.40
CA GLU A 58 -13.38 -1.34 -1.76
C GLU A 58 -12.99 -0.36 -0.65
N VAL A 59 -12.41 0.76 -1.03
CA VAL A 59 -12.06 1.86 -0.11
C VAL A 59 -12.89 3.08 -0.49
N ASN A 60 -13.77 3.52 0.42
CA ASN A 60 -14.58 4.72 0.27
C ASN A 60 -14.26 5.70 1.38
N LEU A 61 -13.64 6.82 1.01
CA LEU A 61 -13.25 7.87 1.94
C LEU A 61 -13.84 9.19 1.45
N PRO A 62 -14.90 9.71 2.10
CA PRO A 62 -15.53 10.96 1.67
C PRO A 62 -14.56 12.15 1.84
N SER A 63 -13.68 12.06 2.82
CA SER A 63 -12.62 13.02 3.06
C SER A 63 -11.38 12.32 3.59
N LEU A 64 -10.24 12.62 2.98
CA LEU A 64 -8.92 12.17 3.40
C LEU A 64 -8.06 13.42 3.62
N SER A 65 -7.68 13.67 4.87
CA SER A 65 -6.78 14.77 5.22
C SER A 65 -5.60 14.23 6.02
N ARG A 66 -4.37 14.42 5.54
CA ARG A 66 -3.16 14.00 6.28
C ARG A 66 -1.93 14.80 5.88
N ASP A 67 -1.18 15.29 6.87
CA ASP A 67 0.09 16.02 6.66
C ASP A 67 -0.01 17.24 5.72
N GLY A 68 -1.20 17.84 5.59
CA GLY A 68 -1.45 18.96 4.66
C GLY A 68 -2.07 18.55 3.33
N PHE A 69 -1.96 17.27 2.96
CA PHE A 69 -2.67 16.72 1.82
C PHE A 69 -4.17 16.60 2.11
N GLU A 70 -5.00 17.07 1.17
CA GLU A 70 -6.44 16.85 1.21
C GLU A 70 -6.97 16.24 -0.10
N ALA A 71 -7.77 15.19 0.05
CA ALA A 71 -8.56 14.62 -1.02
C ALA A 71 -10.02 14.40 -0.57
N ARG A 72 -10.94 14.53 -1.50
CA ARG A 72 -12.39 14.35 -1.32
C ARG A 72 -12.89 13.24 -2.22
N ASN A 73 -13.91 12.52 -1.77
CA ASN A 73 -14.56 11.46 -2.53
C ASN A 73 -13.56 10.43 -3.10
N LEU A 74 -12.60 10.01 -2.28
CA LEU A 74 -11.66 8.96 -2.68
C LEU A 74 -12.40 7.62 -2.70
N HIS A 75 -12.49 7.05 -3.89
CA HIS A 75 -13.07 5.74 -4.13
C HIS A 75 -12.02 4.87 -4.80
N CYS A 76 -11.76 3.69 -4.27
CA CYS A 76 -10.87 2.72 -4.90
C CYS A 76 -11.48 1.32 -4.89
N GLU A 77 -11.50 0.68 -6.05
CA GLU A 77 -11.84 -0.74 -6.23
C GLU A 77 -10.54 -1.54 -6.35
N LEU A 78 -10.32 -2.46 -5.41
CA LEU A 78 -9.12 -3.30 -5.40
C LEU A 78 -9.34 -4.58 -6.21
N GLU A 79 -8.34 -4.94 -7.02
CA GLU A 79 -8.34 -6.22 -7.73
C GLU A 79 -8.11 -7.40 -6.78
N THR A 80 -7.36 -7.17 -5.70
CA THR A 80 -7.11 -8.14 -4.64
C THR A 80 -7.38 -7.49 -3.31
N PRO A 81 -8.31 -8.03 -2.50
CA PRO A 81 -8.62 -7.44 -1.22
C PRO A 81 -7.39 -7.44 -0.31
N THR A 82 -7.18 -6.32 0.39
CA THR A 82 -6.08 -6.22 1.34
C THR A 82 -6.45 -5.30 2.48
N ARG A 83 -6.11 -5.73 3.70
CA ARG A 83 -6.42 -5.01 4.95
C ARG A 83 -5.74 -3.64 5.06
N ASN A 84 -4.71 -3.40 4.25
CA ASN A 84 -3.90 -2.17 4.32
C ASN A 84 -4.04 -1.29 3.06
N ALA A 85 -5.02 -1.56 2.20
CA ALA A 85 -5.28 -0.83 0.96
C ALA A 85 -5.23 0.69 1.13
N GLU A 86 -6.08 1.20 2.02
CA GLU A 86 -6.19 2.63 2.34
C GLU A 86 -4.85 3.22 2.77
N ARG A 87 -4.12 2.53 3.65
CA ARG A 87 -2.85 2.99 4.19
C ARG A 87 -1.81 3.17 3.09
N TYR A 88 -1.75 2.22 2.18
CA TYR A 88 -0.81 2.23 1.06
C TYR A 88 -1.14 3.33 0.04
N ILE A 89 -2.42 3.44 -0.34
CA ILE A 89 -2.89 4.45 -1.29
C ILE A 89 -2.64 5.86 -0.73
N THR A 90 -3.05 6.10 0.52
CA THR A 90 -2.83 7.37 1.23
C THR A 90 -1.35 7.71 1.35
N ALA A 91 -0.51 6.74 1.72
CA ALA A 91 0.93 6.96 1.85
C ALA A 91 1.58 7.34 0.51
N GLY A 92 1.15 6.72 -0.59
CA GLY A 92 1.61 7.05 -1.94
C GLY A 92 1.29 8.49 -2.33
N LEU A 93 0.05 8.93 -2.07
CA LEU A 93 -0.43 10.27 -2.39
C LEU A 93 0.27 11.33 -1.54
N VAL A 94 0.29 11.17 -0.21
CA VAL A 94 0.94 12.12 0.73
C VAL A 94 2.42 12.27 0.44
N LYS A 95 3.11 11.22 -0.03
CA LYS A 95 4.52 11.30 -0.42
C LYS A 95 4.76 12.24 -1.61
N ARG A 96 3.73 12.54 -2.39
CA ARG A 96 3.75 13.46 -3.55
C ARG A 96 3.02 14.76 -3.29
N ASP A 97 2.56 15.01 -2.06
CA ASP A 97 1.78 16.18 -1.69
C ASP A 97 2.43 17.49 -2.16
N ALA A 98 3.68 17.75 -1.77
CA ALA A 98 4.40 18.96 -2.18
C ALA A 98 4.57 19.10 -3.72
N ASP A 99 4.74 17.98 -4.43
CA ASP A 99 4.84 17.97 -5.90
C ASP A 99 3.47 18.27 -6.55
N LEU A 100 2.38 17.83 -5.92
CA LEU A 100 1.01 18.07 -6.37
C LEU A 100 0.57 19.51 -6.07
N ASP A 101 0.88 20.04 -4.89
CA ASP A 101 0.60 21.43 -4.51
C ASP A 101 1.33 22.43 -5.41
N ALA A 102 2.56 22.11 -5.80
CA ALA A 102 3.32 22.93 -6.74
C ALA A 102 2.65 23.04 -8.12
N CYS A 103 1.76 22.11 -8.48
CA CYS A 103 0.99 22.20 -9.73
C CYS A 103 -0.07 23.30 -9.69
N ALA A 104 -0.58 23.66 -8.52
CA ALA A 104 -1.66 24.63 -8.36
C ALA A 104 -1.47 25.54 -7.13
N PRO A 105 -0.40 26.35 -7.07
CA PRO A 105 -0.05 27.13 -5.87
C PRO A 105 -1.09 28.18 -5.45
N LYS A 106 -2.10 28.45 -6.31
CA LYS A 106 -3.22 29.36 -6.02
C LYS A 106 -4.44 28.67 -5.41
N GLY A 107 -4.38 27.36 -5.20
CA GLY A 107 -5.55 26.56 -4.88
C GLY A 107 -6.18 26.01 -6.16
N ALA A 108 -6.40 24.70 -6.23
CA ALA A 108 -7.30 24.10 -7.21
C ALA A 108 -7.95 22.82 -6.70
N ALA A 109 -9.20 22.57 -7.10
CA ALA A 109 -9.89 21.29 -6.93
C ALA A 109 -9.83 20.47 -8.21
N VAL A 110 -9.02 19.41 -8.22
CA VAL A 110 -8.73 18.62 -9.43
C VAL A 110 -9.27 17.22 -9.28
N GLU A 111 -10.15 16.81 -10.20
CA GLU A 111 -10.62 15.43 -10.24
C GLU A 111 -9.63 14.56 -11.00
N VAL A 112 -9.26 13.43 -10.40
CA VAL A 112 -8.28 12.51 -10.94
C VAL A 112 -8.82 11.09 -10.87
N GLN A 113 -8.65 10.35 -11.95
CA GLN A 113 -8.91 8.92 -12.04
C GLN A 113 -7.60 8.23 -12.44
N TRP A 114 -7.27 7.11 -11.80
CA TRP A 114 -6.04 6.38 -12.08
C TRP A 114 -6.18 4.92 -11.72
N GLU A 115 -5.30 4.10 -12.29
CA GLU A 115 -5.21 2.68 -11.98
C GLU A 115 -3.82 2.38 -11.44
N TYR A 116 -3.70 1.59 -10.38
CA TYR A 116 -2.41 1.05 -9.98
C TYR A 116 -2.12 -0.23 -10.77
N VAL A 117 -1.06 -0.20 -11.58
CA VAL A 117 -0.55 -1.35 -12.32
C VAL A 117 0.85 -1.65 -11.82
N SER A 118 1.07 -2.87 -11.31
CA SER A 118 2.35 -3.27 -10.72
C SER A 118 2.81 -2.31 -9.60
N GLY A 119 1.85 -1.84 -8.79
CA GLY A 119 2.09 -0.97 -7.64
C GLY A 119 2.35 0.51 -7.94
N ASN A 120 2.37 0.92 -9.21
CA ASN A 120 2.53 2.32 -9.64
C ASN A 120 1.28 2.83 -10.33
N ALA A 121 0.98 4.11 -10.17
CA ALA A 121 -0.15 4.73 -10.86
C ALA A 121 0.10 4.80 -12.38
N ALA A 122 -0.89 4.34 -13.12
CA ALA A 122 -1.00 4.29 -14.57
C ALA A 122 -2.41 4.76 -14.96
N SER A 123 -2.67 4.87 -16.27
CA SER A 123 -3.99 5.26 -16.80
C SER A 123 -4.53 6.54 -16.15
N VAL A 124 -3.65 7.53 -15.89
CA VAL A 124 -4.03 8.73 -15.14
C VAL A 124 -4.80 9.71 -16.02
N GLU A 125 -6.06 9.92 -15.69
CA GLU A 125 -6.95 10.90 -16.30
C GLU A 125 -7.21 12.04 -15.32
N VAL A 126 -7.04 13.28 -15.79
CA VAL A 126 -7.16 14.47 -14.94
C VAL A 126 -8.16 15.44 -15.55
N SER A 127 -9.16 15.79 -14.77
CA SER A 127 -10.15 16.83 -15.07
C SER A 127 -9.89 18.04 -14.19
N ALA A 128 -9.34 19.11 -14.79
CA ALA A 128 -9.02 20.36 -14.11
C ALA A 128 -9.51 21.57 -14.90
N SER A 129 -9.73 22.69 -14.21
CA SER A 129 -10.13 23.98 -14.79
C SER A 129 -9.07 24.58 -15.73
N SER A 130 -7.81 24.14 -15.65
CA SER A 130 -6.74 24.57 -16.55
C SER A 130 -5.89 23.39 -17.06
N GLY A 131 -5.55 23.42 -18.34
CA GLY A 131 -4.71 22.37 -18.96
C GLY A 131 -3.28 22.32 -18.40
N GLY A 132 -2.75 23.44 -17.89
CA GLY A 132 -1.44 23.47 -17.24
C GLY A 132 -1.43 22.65 -15.93
N VAL A 133 -2.44 22.85 -15.09
CA VAL A 133 -2.63 22.08 -13.86
C VAL A 133 -2.85 20.60 -14.19
N ALA A 134 -3.73 20.29 -15.16
CA ALA A 134 -4.01 18.90 -15.54
C ALA A 134 -2.74 18.13 -15.96
N ASN A 135 -1.89 18.74 -16.80
CA ASN A 135 -0.65 18.11 -17.26
C ASN A 135 0.37 17.91 -16.11
N CYS A 136 0.48 18.89 -15.21
CA CYS A 136 1.37 18.79 -14.06
C CYS A 136 0.92 17.67 -13.12
N VAL A 137 -0.37 17.66 -12.75
CA VAL A 137 -0.96 16.65 -11.87
C VAL A 137 -0.85 15.26 -12.49
N SER A 138 -1.18 15.10 -13.77
CA SER A 138 -1.05 13.81 -14.47
C SER A 138 0.39 13.29 -14.40
N THR A 139 1.37 14.15 -14.68
CA THR A 139 2.80 13.79 -14.60
C THR A 139 3.23 13.42 -13.19
N THR A 140 2.82 14.17 -12.17
CA THR A 140 3.14 13.87 -10.78
C THR A 140 2.49 12.57 -10.31
N MET A 141 1.22 12.35 -10.67
CA MET A 141 0.45 11.16 -10.32
C MET A 141 1.09 9.88 -10.83
N THR A 142 1.71 9.85 -12.03
CA THR A 142 2.45 8.66 -12.51
C THR A 142 3.60 8.22 -11.60
N LYS A 143 4.05 9.08 -10.68
CA LYS A 143 5.11 8.79 -9.69
C LYS A 143 4.55 8.35 -8.33
N VAL A 144 3.22 8.29 -8.20
CA VAL A 144 2.53 7.78 -7.01
C VAL A 144 2.55 6.26 -7.08
N GLY A 145 3.03 5.63 -6.02
CA GLY A 145 3.04 4.18 -5.87
C GLY A 145 2.40 3.78 -4.57
N ALA A 146 1.58 2.74 -4.61
CA ALA A 146 0.89 2.16 -3.46
C ALA A 146 1.24 0.68 -3.25
N GLY A 147 1.89 0.00 -4.19
CA GLY A 147 2.20 -1.43 -4.02
C GLY A 147 0.95 -2.33 -3.96
N VAL A 148 -0.19 -1.83 -4.43
CA VAL A 148 -1.45 -2.56 -4.62
C VAL A 148 -1.89 -2.41 -6.08
N SER A 149 -2.83 -3.24 -6.53
CA SER A 149 -3.55 -3.03 -7.78
C SER A 149 -4.98 -2.62 -7.49
N ALA A 150 -5.38 -1.45 -7.99
CA ALA A 150 -6.70 -0.89 -7.75
C ALA A 150 -7.04 0.16 -8.81
N ARG A 151 -8.32 0.35 -9.11
CA ARG A 151 -8.81 1.53 -9.83
C ARG A 151 -9.28 2.55 -8.81
N CYS A 152 -8.83 3.78 -8.93
CA CYS A 152 -9.11 4.84 -7.97
C CYS A 152 -9.62 6.09 -8.66
N SER A 153 -10.49 6.81 -7.99
CA SER A 153 -10.91 8.17 -8.33
C SER A 153 -10.96 9.03 -7.08
N ALA A 154 -10.60 10.31 -7.21
CA ALA A 154 -10.67 11.28 -6.12
C ALA A 154 -10.69 12.71 -6.65
N VAL A 155 -11.09 13.65 -5.80
CA VAL A 155 -10.84 15.07 -6.02
C VAL A 155 -9.73 15.54 -5.09
N LEU A 156 -8.60 15.93 -5.67
CA LEU A 156 -7.44 16.44 -4.94
C LEU A 156 -7.59 17.95 -4.74
N LEU A 157 -7.38 18.41 -3.50
CA LEU A 157 -7.33 19.83 -3.18
C LEU A 157 -5.86 20.25 -3.09
N LEU A 158 -5.42 21.05 -4.06
CA LEU A 158 -4.00 21.34 -4.29
C LEU A 158 -3.66 22.80 -3.98
N GLY A 159 -2.53 23.06 -3.34
CA GLY A 159 -1.96 24.38 -3.10
C GLY A 159 -2.64 25.13 -1.96
N ASP A 160 -3.21 26.31 -2.24
CA ASP A 160 -3.94 27.07 -1.23
C ASP A 160 -5.25 26.34 -0.87
N GLN A 161 -5.30 25.77 0.34
CA GLN A 161 -6.43 24.93 0.75
C GLN A 161 -7.76 25.68 0.78
N ALA A 162 -7.77 26.96 1.17
CA ALA A 162 -9.01 27.73 1.24
C ALA A 162 -9.59 27.97 -0.15
N ALA A 163 -8.75 28.31 -1.12
CA ALA A 163 -9.15 28.48 -2.51
C ALA A 163 -9.50 27.14 -3.18
N ALA A 164 -8.74 26.06 -2.92
CA ALA A 164 -9.06 24.73 -3.42
C ALA A 164 -10.41 24.23 -2.89
N GLN A 165 -10.67 24.39 -1.60
CA GLN A 165 -11.94 24.03 -0.98
C GLN A 165 -13.11 24.86 -1.56
N ALA A 166 -12.91 26.17 -1.73
CA ALA A 166 -13.93 27.01 -2.36
C ALA A 166 -14.24 26.61 -3.81
N GLU A 167 -13.23 26.17 -4.59
CA GLU A 167 -13.46 25.63 -5.92
C GLU A 167 -14.22 24.30 -5.87
N PHE A 168 -13.91 23.41 -4.93
CA PHE A 168 -14.63 22.15 -4.75
C PHE A 168 -16.11 22.37 -4.41
N ASP A 169 -16.40 23.26 -3.45
CA ASP A 169 -17.76 23.57 -3.01
C ASP A 169 -18.61 24.28 -4.07
N ALA A 170 -17.97 24.83 -5.12
CA ALA A 170 -18.64 25.51 -6.23
C ALA A 170 -19.07 24.55 -7.37
N ARG A 171 -18.75 23.26 -7.28
CA ARG A 171 -19.08 22.23 -8.29
C ARG A 171 -20.46 21.61 -8.05
#